data_AF-A0AAD9LPR8-F1
#
_entry.id   AF-A0AAD9LPR8-F1
#
_cell.length_a   1.000
_cell.length_b   1.000
_cell.length_c   1.000
_cell.angle_alpha   90.00
_cell.angle_beta   90.00
_cell.angle_gamma   90.00
#
_symmetry.space_group_name_H-M   'P 1'
#
loop_
_entity.id
_entity.type
_entity.pdbx_description
1 polymer ?
#
loop_
_entity_poly.entity_id
_entity_poly.type
_entity_poly.pdbx_seq_one_letter_code
_entity_poly.pdbx_strand_id
1 'polypeptide(L)'
;MDVLEALKNEGNALFQQQRFGDAVKAYNSVLEKLQNSVANDEEAARLEMAVRLNRAWAFIQMSPSESNESTLLSAEQDCSEVIKMDPSCVKAFYRRALARERRGQWKTAMDDAVNMRRIEPGHPSVGPLLERLQQHTLGNEDLESKFQQCSISSDSTDISDTVPLARKAEGAWKALQAVEITLQKSTAKARHKPVRTQNDKRATRSVLEGEISEKTDELWESLRQEEITTLEKAFPRSKKDTRPAR
;
A
#
# COMPACT_ATOMS: atom_id res chain seq x y z
N MET A 1 30.33 -17.30 -5.84
CA MET A 1 28.95 -17.61 -6.27
C MET A 1 28.18 -18.38 -5.21
N ASP A 2 28.72 -19.47 -4.65
CA ASP A 2 28.02 -20.33 -3.66
C ASP A 2 27.41 -19.59 -2.46
N VAL A 3 28.11 -18.60 -1.90
CA VAL A 3 27.61 -17.78 -0.78
C VAL A 3 26.35 -17.00 -1.15
N LEU A 4 26.26 -16.48 -2.38
CA LEU A 4 25.10 -15.73 -2.85
C LEU A 4 23.91 -16.65 -3.10
N GLU A 5 24.18 -17.84 -3.61
CA GLU A 5 23.17 -18.86 -3.85
C GLU A 5 22.56 -19.36 -2.53
N ALA A 6 23.37 -19.54 -1.50
CA ALA A 6 22.91 -19.85 -0.15
C ALA A 6 21.99 -18.77 0.44
N LEU A 7 22.36 -17.48 0.28
CA LEU A 7 21.54 -16.35 0.74
C LEU A 7 20.19 -16.26 -0.01
N LYS A 8 20.19 -16.50 -1.33
CA LYS A 8 18.93 -16.61 -2.09
C LYS A 8 18.06 -17.74 -1.55
N ASN A 9 18.66 -18.89 -1.25
CA ASN A 9 17.92 -20.05 -0.74
C ASN A 9 17.38 -19.81 0.68
N GLU A 10 18.10 -19.06 1.51
CA GLU A 10 17.58 -18.56 2.79
C GLU A 10 16.36 -17.66 2.59
N GLY A 11 16.44 -16.70 1.66
CA GLY A 11 15.30 -15.87 1.28
C GLY A 11 14.10 -16.69 0.79
N ASN A 12 14.34 -17.75 0.00
CA ASN A 12 13.29 -18.67 -0.44
C ASN A 12 12.67 -19.43 0.74
N ALA A 13 13.47 -19.89 1.70
CA ALA A 13 12.98 -20.58 2.89
C ALA A 13 12.11 -19.65 3.76
N LEU A 14 12.54 -18.40 3.97
CA LEU A 14 11.76 -17.37 4.66
C LEU A 14 10.46 -17.06 3.92
N PHE A 15 10.50 -17.01 2.59
CA PHE A 15 9.31 -16.82 1.76
C PHE A 15 8.30 -17.96 1.95
N GLN A 16 8.74 -19.22 1.99
CA GLN A 16 7.84 -20.36 2.25
C GLN A 16 7.23 -20.32 3.66
N GLN A 17 7.92 -19.73 4.62
CA GLN A 17 7.40 -19.47 5.98
C GLN A 17 6.46 -18.26 6.04
N GLN A 18 6.11 -17.64 4.90
CA GLN A 18 5.31 -16.41 4.81
C GLN A 18 5.95 -15.19 5.49
N ARG A 19 7.25 -15.26 5.81
CA ARG A 19 8.02 -14.15 6.39
C ARG A 19 8.56 -13.25 5.28
N PHE A 20 7.66 -12.59 4.57
CA PHE A 20 8.01 -11.83 3.36
C PHE A 20 8.99 -10.70 3.62
N GLY A 21 8.85 -9.98 4.74
CA GLY A 21 9.78 -8.90 5.12
C GLY A 21 11.21 -9.38 5.33
N ASP A 22 11.39 -10.54 5.96
CA ASP A 22 12.72 -11.13 6.18
C ASP A 22 13.28 -11.73 4.88
N ALA A 23 12.43 -12.35 4.05
CA ALA A 23 12.83 -12.81 2.72
C ALA A 23 13.38 -11.66 1.87
N VAL A 24 12.72 -10.49 1.90
CA VAL A 24 13.20 -9.28 1.21
C VAL A 24 14.58 -8.85 1.71
N LYS A 25 14.84 -8.87 3.02
CA LYS A 25 16.17 -8.52 3.57
C LYS A 25 17.25 -9.46 3.02
N ALA A 26 16.99 -10.76 3.00
CA ALA A 26 17.92 -11.73 2.42
C ALA A 26 18.19 -11.46 0.93
N TYR A 27 17.14 -11.19 0.14
CA TYR A 27 17.29 -10.83 -1.27
C TYR A 27 18.04 -9.52 -1.49
N ASN A 28 17.82 -8.51 -0.63
CA ASN A 28 18.58 -7.25 -0.68
C ASN A 28 20.08 -7.50 -0.48
N SER A 29 20.43 -8.34 0.50
CA SER A 29 21.84 -8.69 0.76
C SER A 29 22.50 -9.39 -0.44
N VAL A 30 21.75 -10.18 -1.21
CA VAL A 30 22.28 -10.77 -2.45
C VAL A 30 22.53 -9.69 -3.51
N LEU A 31 21.56 -8.81 -3.74
CA LEU A 31 21.66 -7.76 -4.76
C LEU A 31 22.76 -6.73 -4.45
N GLU A 32 22.92 -6.34 -3.18
CA GLU A 32 24.01 -5.47 -2.74
C GLU A 32 25.39 -6.11 -3.00
N LYS A 33 25.53 -7.40 -2.71
CA LYS A 33 26.79 -8.13 -2.97
C LYS A 33 27.06 -8.30 -4.45
N LEU A 34 26.03 -8.51 -5.27
CA LEU A 34 26.14 -8.56 -6.73
C LEU A 34 26.56 -7.20 -7.29
N GLN A 35 25.96 -6.11 -6.83
CA GLN A 35 26.32 -4.75 -7.27
C GLN A 35 27.77 -4.38 -6.92
N ASN A 36 28.27 -4.84 -5.77
CA ASN A 36 29.65 -4.63 -5.34
C ASN A 36 30.65 -5.58 -6.02
N SER A 37 30.17 -6.60 -6.75
CA SER A 37 31.02 -7.49 -7.54
C SER A 37 31.37 -6.80 -8.85
N VAL A 38 32.66 -6.72 -9.18
CA VAL A 38 33.16 -6.12 -10.43
C VAL A 38 32.94 -7.04 -11.64
N ALA A 39 32.58 -8.30 -11.40
CA ALA A 39 32.42 -9.30 -12.45
C ALA A 39 31.01 -9.23 -13.08
N ASN A 40 30.95 -8.81 -14.35
CA ASN A 40 29.79 -8.97 -15.22
C ASN A 40 29.71 -10.40 -15.76
N ASP A 41 29.52 -11.36 -14.86
CA ASP A 41 29.37 -12.75 -15.22
C ASP A 41 27.91 -13.06 -15.61
N GLU A 42 27.71 -13.85 -16.66
CA GLU A 42 26.38 -14.31 -17.09
C GLU A 42 25.64 -15.04 -15.94
N GLU A 43 26.38 -15.78 -15.11
CA GLU A 43 25.84 -16.42 -13.91
C GLU A 43 25.34 -15.41 -12.87
N ALA A 44 26.06 -14.30 -12.69
CA ALA A 44 25.65 -13.22 -11.79
C ALA A 44 24.37 -12.55 -12.30
N ALA A 45 24.25 -12.31 -13.62
CA ALA A 45 23.04 -11.77 -14.23
C ALA A 45 21.84 -12.73 -14.08
N ARG A 46 22.04 -14.04 -14.28
CA ARG A 46 21.00 -15.06 -14.03
C ARG A 46 20.53 -15.06 -12.58
N LEU A 47 21.47 -14.97 -11.65
CA LEU A 47 21.15 -14.90 -10.22
C LEU A 47 20.41 -13.61 -9.87
N GLU A 48 20.85 -12.47 -10.40
CA GLU A 48 20.20 -11.17 -10.21
C GLU A 48 18.74 -11.21 -10.67
N MET A 49 18.49 -11.69 -11.89
CA MET A 49 17.13 -11.81 -12.41
C MET A 49 16.24 -12.68 -11.51
N ALA A 50 16.74 -13.84 -11.07
CA ALA A 50 16.01 -14.74 -10.21
C ALA A 50 15.66 -14.10 -8.85
N VAL A 51 16.63 -13.40 -8.24
CA VAL A 51 16.47 -12.74 -6.95
C VAL A 51 15.49 -11.56 -7.05
N ARG A 52 15.61 -10.72 -8.09
CA ARG A 52 14.68 -9.60 -8.33
C ARG A 52 13.25 -10.10 -8.52
N LEU A 53 13.06 -11.15 -9.30
CA LEU A 53 11.75 -11.78 -9.45
C LEU A 53 11.20 -12.22 -8.08
N ASN A 54 11.98 -12.97 -7.30
CA ASN A 54 11.53 -13.48 -6.00
C ASN A 54 11.23 -12.36 -5.00
N ARG A 55 12.06 -11.30 -4.99
CA ARG A 55 11.85 -10.12 -4.15
C ARG A 55 10.58 -9.36 -4.54
N ALA A 56 10.34 -9.16 -5.85
CA ALA A 56 9.09 -8.56 -6.33
C ALA A 56 7.86 -9.37 -5.89
N TRP A 57 7.96 -10.71 -5.93
CA TRP A 57 6.88 -11.57 -5.44
C TRP A 57 6.69 -11.47 -3.93
N ALA A 58 7.78 -11.40 -3.15
CA ALA A 58 7.69 -11.16 -1.71
C ALA A 58 6.98 -9.84 -1.39
N PHE A 59 7.32 -8.75 -2.08
CA PHE A 59 6.63 -7.47 -1.92
C PHE A 59 5.14 -7.55 -2.26
N ILE A 60 4.77 -8.25 -3.32
CA ILE A 60 3.35 -8.47 -3.68
C ILE A 60 2.67 -9.33 -2.63
N GLN A 61 3.33 -10.33 -2.04
CA GLN A 61 2.65 -11.21 -1.08
C GLN A 61 2.51 -10.63 0.34
N MET A 62 3.16 -9.50 0.63
CA MET A 62 3.00 -8.79 1.90
C MET A 62 1.56 -8.38 2.18
N SER A 63 1.20 -8.37 3.46
CA SER A 63 -0.09 -7.90 3.94
C SER A 63 -0.27 -6.39 3.68
N PRO A 64 -1.51 -5.87 3.61
CA PRO A 64 -1.75 -4.42 3.46
C PRO A 64 -1.16 -3.57 4.59
N SER A 65 -0.93 -4.15 5.78
CA SER A 65 -0.27 -3.47 6.90
C SER A 65 1.24 -3.34 6.72
N GLU A 66 1.87 -4.25 5.98
CA GLU A 66 3.33 -4.26 5.76
C GLU A 66 3.71 -3.66 4.40
N SER A 67 2.83 -3.81 3.40
CA SER A 67 3.01 -3.26 2.07
C SER A 67 2.48 -1.84 1.99
N ASN A 68 3.32 -0.92 1.55
CA ASN A 68 2.92 0.44 1.19
C ASN A 68 3.16 0.68 -0.31
N GLU A 69 2.90 1.90 -0.78
CA GLU A 69 3.12 2.25 -2.18
C GLU A 69 4.60 2.12 -2.61
N SER A 70 5.55 2.43 -1.72
CA SER A 70 6.99 2.27 -1.96
C SER A 70 7.38 0.80 -2.16
N THR A 71 6.77 -0.11 -1.40
CA THR A 71 6.94 -1.55 -1.55
C THR A 71 6.48 -2.03 -2.93
N LEU A 72 5.31 -1.58 -3.39
CA LEU A 72 4.77 -1.93 -4.71
C LEU A 72 5.60 -1.33 -5.84
N LEU A 73 6.06 -0.09 -5.69
CA LEU A 73 7.01 0.56 -6.60
C LEU A 73 8.31 -0.24 -6.73
N SER A 74 8.83 -0.74 -5.60
CA SER A 74 10.03 -1.57 -5.59
C SER A 74 9.81 -2.89 -6.35
N ALA A 75 8.64 -3.51 -6.23
CA ALA A 75 8.27 -4.69 -7.00
C ALA A 75 8.18 -4.42 -8.51
N GLU A 76 7.60 -3.28 -8.90
CA GLU A 76 7.55 -2.85 -10.31
C GLU A 76 8.94 -2.59 -10.88
N GLN A 77 9.81 -1.96 -10.09
CA GLN A 77 11.19 -1.66 -10.47
C GLN A 77 11.97 -2.96 -10.69
N ASP A 78 11.87 -3.91 -9.77
CA ASP A 78 12.52 -5.21 -9.91
C ASP A 78 12.06 -5.96 -11.17
N CYS A 79 10.76 -5.99 -11.44
CA CYS A 79 10.24 -6.61 -12.65
C CYS A 79 10.71 -5.86 -13.90
N SER A 80 10.83 -4.53 -13.84
CA SER A 80 11.28 -3.72 -14.98
C SER A 80 12.75 -3.95 -15.31
N GLU A 81 13.61 -4.10 -14.30
CA GLU A 81 15.01 -4.50 -14.52
C GLU A 81 15.11 -5.91 -15.11
N VAL A 82 14.29 -6.85 -14.66
CA VAL A 82 14.23 -8.20 -15.24
C VAL A 82 13.78 -8.15 -16.70
N ILE A 83 12.79 -7.33 -17.06
CA ILE A 83 12.33 -7.19 -18.45
C ILE A 83 13.40 -6.55 -19.35
N LYS A 84 14.25 -5.66 -18.82
CA LYS A 84 15.39 -5.11 -19.57
C LYS A 84 16.44 -6.18 -19.86
N MET A 85 16.69 -7.09 -18.92
CA MET A 85 17.64 -8.19 -19.07
C MET A 85 17.07 -9.32 -19.94
N ASP A 86 15.81 -9.70 -19.72
CA ASP A 86 15.08 -10.74 -20.46
C ASP A 86 13.66 -10.24 -20.82
N PRO A 87 13.48 -9.69 -22.04
CA PRO A 87 12.18 -9.25 -22.54
C PRO A 87 11.15 -10.37 -22.78
N SER A 88 11.56 -11.64 -22.68
CA SER A 88 10.68 -12.81 -22.84
C SER A 88 10.16 -13.36 -21.50
N CYS A 89 10.56 -12.76 -20.37
CA CYS A 89 10.20 -13.24 -19.05
C CYS A 89 8.73 -12.97 -18.68
N VAL A 90 7.84 -13.92 -18.96
CA VAL A 90 6.40 -13.86 -18.65
C VAL A 90 6.14 -13.58 -17.16
N LYS A 91 6.95 -14.17 -16.27
CA LYS A 91 6.84 -13.98 -14.81
C LYS A 91 7.06 -12.51 -14.40
N ALA A 92 7.96 -11.80 -15.07
CA ALA A 92 8.22 -10.39 -14.78
C ALA A 92 7.02 -9.51 -15.17
N PHE A 93 6.46 -9.72 -16.36
CA PHE A 93 5.23 -9.02 -16.77
C PHE A 93 4.07 -9.32 -15.84
N TYR A 94 3.86 -10.58 -15.46
CA TYR A 94 2.78 -10.95 -14.54
C TYR A 94 2.90 -10.26 -13.18
N ARG A 95 4.08 -10.31 -12.57
CA ARG A 95 4.31 -9.71 -11.26
C ARG A 95 4.21 -8.18 -11.32
N ARG A 96 4.70 -7.55 -12.39
CA ARG A 96 4.54 -6.10 -12.60
C ARG A 96 3.08 -5.70 -12.77
N ALA A 97 2.29 -6.47 -13.53
CA ALA A 97 0.86 -6.24 -13.68
C ALA A 97 0.13 -6.31 -12.33
N LEU A 98 0.44 -7.29 -11.49
CA LEU A 98 -0.15 -7.41 -10.15
C LEU A 98 0.23 -6.25 -9.22
N ALA A 99 1.49 -5.79 -9.26
CA ALA A 99 1.92 -4.63 -8.47
C ALA A 99 1.19 -3.35 -8.90
N ARG A 100 1.05 -3.14 -10.22
CA ARG A 100 0.31 -2.01 -10.82
C ARG A 100 -1.18 -2.08 -10.53
N GLU A 101 -1.77 -3.28 -10.58
CA GLU A 101 -3.16 -3.54 -10.22
C GLU A 101 -3.45 -3.07 -8.78
N ARG A 102 -2.58 -3.43 -7.82
CA ARG A 102 -2.72 -3.01 -6.42
C ARG A 102 -2.58 -1.50 -6.21
N ARG A 103 -1.88 -0.81 -7.11
CA ARG A 103 -1.76 0.65 -7.11
C ARG A 103 -2.86 1.35 -7.89
N GLY A 104 -3.82 0.61 -8.45
CA GLY A 104 -4.89 1.16 -9.29
C GLY A 104 -4.42 1.63 -10.67
N GLN A 105 -3.24 1.19 -11.14
CA GLN A 105 -2.73 1.52 -12.46
C GLN A 105 -3.22 0.50 -13.51
N TRP A 106 -4.54 0.51 -13.76
CA TRP A 106 -5.21 -0.50 -14.60
C TRP A 106 -4.73 -0.53 -16.04
N LYS A 107 -4.49 0.65 -16.65
CA LYS A 107 -4.04 0.77 -18.05
C LYS A 107 -2.65 0.16 -18.26
N THR A 108 -1.68 0.49 -17.41
CA THR A 108 -0.32 -0.04 -17.51
C THR A 108 -0.23 -1.52 -17.10
N ALA A 109 -1.09 -1.97 -16.19
CA ALA A 109 -1.24 -3.40 -15.89
C ALA A 109 -1.83 -4.18 -17.10
N MET A 110 -2.76 -3.56 -17.83
CA MET A 110 -3.34 -4.14 -19.06
C MET A 110 -2.25 -4.34 -20.12
N ASP A 111 -1.38 -3.34 -20.33
CA ASP A 111 -0.26 -3.45 -21.27
C ASP A 111 0.67 -4.61 -20.92
N ASP A 112 0.94 -4.84 -19.64
CA ASP A 112 1.75 -5.99 -19.19
C ASP A 112 1.04 -7.33 -19.49
N ALA A 113 -0.26 -7.42 -19.22
CA ALA A 113 -1.04 -8.62 -19.52
C ALA A 113 -1.16 -8.91 -21.03
N VAL A 114 -1.22 -7.87 -21.87
CA VAL A 114 -1.16 -8.00 -23.34
C VAL A 114 0.21 -8.50 -23.79
N ASN A 115 1.29 -8.01 -23.18
CA ASN A 115 2.64 -8.50 -23.45
C ASN A 115 2.81 -9.97 -23.06
N MET A 116 2.27 -10.38 -21.89
CA MET A 116 2.25 -11.79 -21.50
C MET A 116 1.55 -12.66 -22.56
N ARG A 117 0.37 -12.23 -23.03
CA ARG A 117 -0.39 -12.95 -24.07
C ARG A 117 0.38 -13.06 -25.38
N ARG A 118 1.18 -12.04 -25.72
CA ARG A 118 2.01 -12.03 -26.94
C ARG A 118 3.17 -13.02 -26.84
N ILE A 119 3.78 -13.13 -25.66
CA ILE A 119 4.92 -14.03 -25.42
C ILE A 119 4.43 -15.48 -25.28
N GLU A 120 3.40 -15.71 -24.46
CA GLU A 120 2.85 -17.03 -24.16
C GLU A 120 1.31 -16.99 -24.23
N PRO A 121 0.71 -17.20 -25.43
CA PRO A 121 -0.73 -17.13 -25.62
C PRO A 121 -1.54 -18.15 -24.81
N GLY A 122 -0.92 -19.27 -24.43
CA GLY A 122 -1.53 -20.35 -23.65
C GLY A 122 -1.37 -20.22 -22.13
N HIS A 123 -0.76 -19.14 -21.62
CA HIS A 123 -0.49 -19.03 -20.20
C HIS A 123 -1.81 -18.90 -19.40
N PRO A 124 -2.09 -19.78 -18.42
CA PRO A 124 -3.42 -19.91 -17.79
C PRO A 124 -3.85 -18.65 -17.02
N SER A 125 -2.91 -17.85 -16.53
CA SER A 125 -3.22 -16.63 -15.78
C SER A 125 -3.56 -15.42 -16.65
N VAL A 126 -3.31 -15.47 -17.97
CA VAL A 126 -3.49 -14.31 -18.87
C VAL A 126 -4.96 -13.94 -19.01
N GLY A 127 -5.83 -14.93 -19.28
CA GLY A 127 -7.28 -14.70 -19.42
C GLY A 127 -7.91 -14.06 -18.19
N PRO A 128 -7.79 -14.69 -17.00
CA PRO A 128 -8.34 -14.14 -15.76
C PRO A 128 -7.76 -12.78 -15.36
N LEU A 129 -6.48 -12.51 -15.68
CA LEU A 129 -5.86 -11.22 -15.41
C LEU A 129 -6.45 -10.13 -16.31
N LEU A 130 -6.52 -10.37 -17.63
CA LEU A 130 -7.07 -9.42 -18.59
C LEU A 130 -8.54 -9.10 -18.30
N GLU A 131 -9.35 -10.13 -18.02
CA GLU A 131 -10.76 -9.95 -17.68
C GLU A 131 -10.93 -9.06 -16.44
N ARG A 132 -10.18 -9.35 -15.36
CA ARG A 132 -10.22 -8.56 -14.13
C ARG A 132 -9.80 -7.10 -14.37
N LEU A 133 -8.71 -6.87 -15.10
CA LEU A 133 -8.24 -5.52 -15.42
C LEU A 133 -9.22 -4.74 -16.31
N GLN A 134 -9.93 -5.44 -17.21
CA GLN A 134 -10.90 -4.82 -18.11
C GLN A 134 -12.14 -4.35 -17.34
N GLN A 135 -12.61 -5.14 -16.37
CA GLN A 135 -13.74 -4.75 -15.51
C GLN A 135 -13.44 -3.47 -14.72
N HIS A 136 -12.24 -3.35 -14.16
CA HIS A 136 -11.83 -2.13 -13.44
C HIS A 136 -11.65 -0.92 -14.35
N THR A 137 -11.17 -1.12 -15.58
CA THR A 137 -11.00 -0.01 -16.54
C THR A 137 -12.35 0.55 -16.99
N LEU A 138 -13.31 -0.31 -17.36
CA LEU A 138 -14.65 0.09 -17.76
C LEU A 138 -15.43 0.76 -16.61
N GLY A 139 -15.30 0.23 -15.38
CA GLY A 139 -15.92 0.83 -14.20
C GLY A 139 -15.41 2.24 -13.92
N ASN A 140 -14.11 2.49 -14.10
CA ASN A 140 -13.54 3.83 -13.95
C ASN A 140 -13.97 4.78 -15.07
N GLU A 141 -14.05 4.33 -16.32
CA GLU A 141 -14.51 5.17 -17.44
C GLU A 141 -16.00 5.55 -17.32
N ASP A 142 -16.85 4.64 -16.81
CA ASP A 142 -18.25 4.94 -16.48
C ASP A 142 -18.35 5.95 -15.32
N LEU A 143 -17.50 5.82 -14.30
CA LEU A 143 -17.41 6.81 -13.21
C LEU A 143 -16.97 8.17 -13.76
N GLU A 144 -15.88 8.21 -14.54
CA GLU A 144 -15.34 9.43 -15.14
C GLU A 144 -16.40 10.12 -16.00
N SER A 145 -17.14 9.35 -16.83
CA SER A 145 -18.23 9.86 -17.66
C SER A 145 -19.37 10.43 -16.84
N LYS A 146 -19.74 9.80 -15.72
CA LYS A 146 -20.74 10.32 -14.77
C LYS A 146 -20.27 11.57 -14.05
N PHE A 147 -18.99 11.64 -13.65
CA PHE A 147 -18.39 12.86 -13.09
C PHE A 147 -18.36 14.00 -14.10
N GLN A 148 -18.02 13.72 -15.37
CA GLN A 148 -18.08 14.70 -16.46
C GLN A 148 -19.51 15.18 -16.71
N GLN A 149 -20.49 14.29 -16.64
CA GLN A 149 -21.90 14.62 -16.87
C GLN A 149 -22.54 15.37 -15.68
N CYS A 150 -22.01 15.21 -14.47
CA CYS A 150 -22.35 16.02 -13.30
C CYS A 150 -21.51 17.31 -13.18
N SER A 151 -20.51 17.51 -14.04
CA SER A 151 -19.79 18.78 -14.14
C SER A 151 -20.76 19.80 -14.73
N ILE A 152 -21.34 20.63 -13.86
CA ILE A 152 -22.25 21.71 -14.22
C ILE A 152 -21.63 22.50 -15.37
N SER A 153 -22.32 22.51 -16.51
CA SER A 153 -22.01 23.38 -17.63
C SER A 153 -21.86 24.81 -17.12
N SER A 154 -20.67 25.37 -17.23
CA SER A 154 -20.36 26.76 -16.87
C SER A 154 -21.07 27.78 -17.77
N ASP A 155 -21.95 27.33 -18.66
CA ASP A 155 -22.71 28.15 -19.61
C ASP A 155 -24.16 28.43 -19.18
N SER A 156 -24.56 28.04 -17.97
CA SER A 156 -25.81 28.57 -17.39
C SER A 156 -25.51 29.91 -16.71
N THR A 157 -25.65 30.99 -17.48
CA THR A 157 -25.69 32.37 -17.01
C THR A 157 -26.80 32.57 -15.98
N ASP A 158 -26.51 32.28 -14.71
CA ASP A 158 -27.17 32.90 -13.56
C ASP A 158 -26.22 32.92 -12.35
N ILE A 159 -25.21 33.79 -12.43
CA ILE A 159 -24.09 33.90 -11.47
C ILE A 159 -24.39 35.03 -10.47
N SER A 160 -25.42 34.89 -9.62
CA SER A 160 -25.54 35.74 -8.42
C SER A 160 -25.47 34.96 -7.10
N ASP A 161 -25.85 33.68 -7.08
CA ASP A 161 -26.14 33.00 -5.81
C ASP A 161 -25.14 31.89 -5.43
N THR A 162 -24.21 31.50 -6.31
CA THR A 162 -23.20 30.45 -6.05
C THR A 162 -21.90 30.98 -5.46
N VAL A 163 -21.52 32.22 -5.80
CA VAL A 163 -20.34 32.93 -5.31
C VAL A 163 -20.36 33.22 -3.78
N PRO A 164 -21.51 33.54 -3.16
CA PRO A 164 -21.58 33.78 -1.71
C PRO A 164 -21.32 32.53 -0.88
N LEU A 165 -21.75 31.36 -1.34
CA LEU A 165 -21.65 30.12 -0.57
C LEU A 165 -20.22 29.57 -0.55
N ALA A 166 -19.53 29.62 -1.69
CA ALA A 166 -18.11 29.24 -1.79
C ALA A 166 -17.21 30.15 -0.92
N ARG A 167 -17.46 31.47 -0.93
CA ARG A 167 -16.74 32.41 -0.05
C ARG A 167 -17.04 32.22 1.42
N LYS A 168 -18.28 31.87 1.77
CA LYS A 168 -18.65 31.51 3.16
C LYS A 168 -17.97 30.21 3.60
N ALA A 169 -17.89 29.20 2.73
CA ALA A 169 -17.21 27.94 3.00
C ALA A 169 -15.69 28.15 3.17
N GLU A 170 -15.06 28.96 2.30
CA GLU A 170 -13.64 29.30 2.40
C GLU A 170 -13.34 30.11 3.68
N GLY A 171 -14.23 31.04 4.05
CA GLY A 171 -14.15 31.79 5.29
C GLY A 171 -14.27 30.90 6.53
N ALA A 172 -15.23 29.97 6.54
CA ALA A 172 -15.40 29.00 7.62
C ALA A 172 -14.19 28.07 7.77
N TRP A 173 -13.61 27.61 6.65
CA TRP A 173 -12.42 26.78 6.64
C TRP A 173 -11.19 27.50 7.19
N LYS A 174 -10.95 28.74 6.77
CA LYS A 174 -9.85 29.58 7.30
C LYS A 174 -10.03 29.86 8.80
N ALA A 175 -11.26 30.06 9.26
CA ALA A 175 -11.56 30.26 10.69
C ALA A 175 -11.22 29.00 11.52
N LEU A 176 -11.60 27.81 11.04
CA LEU A 176 -11.25 26.55 11.69
C LEU A 176 -9.73 26.34 11.76
N GLN A 177 -9.01 26.65 10.69
CA GLN A 177 -7.56 26.54 10.64
C GLN A 177 -6.87 27.49 11.64
N ALA A 178 -7.41 28.70 11.83
CA ALA A 178 -6.91 29.64 12.83
C ALA A 178 -7.16 29.17 14.28
N VAL A 179 -8.31 28.54 14.55
CA VAL A 179 -8.60 27.94 15.86
C VAL A 179 -7.62 26.80 16.16
N GLU A 180 -7.37 25.94 15.17
CA GLU A 180 -6.42 24.82 15.29
C GLU A 180 -5.00 25.31 15.62
N ILE A 181 -4.51 26.32 14.89
CA ILE A 181 -3.20 26.94 15.17
C ILE A 181 -3.14 27.54 16.58
N THR A 182 -4.26 28.10 17.07
CA THR A 182 -4.34 28.69 18.41
C THR A 182 -4.32 27.62 19.51
N LEU A 183 -4.99 26.48 19.27
CA LEU A 183 -4.98 25.32 20.15
C LEU A 183 -3.59 24.66 20.23
N GLN A 184 -2.88 24.58 19.11
CA GLN A 184 -1.50 24.08 19.08
C GLN A 184 -0.53 25.00 19.83
N LYS A 185 -0.75 26.31 19.80
CA LYS A 185 0.06 27.29 20.54
C LYS A 185 -0.24 27.30 22.05
N SER A 186 -1.48 27.03 22.46
CA SER A 186 -1.85 26.94 23.89
C SER A 186 -1.33 25.64 24.53
N THR A 187 -1.34 24.54 23.80
CA THR A 187 -0.75 23.26 24.24
C THR A 187 0.78 23.31 24.31
N ALA A 188 1.44 24.09 23.43
CA ALA A 188 2.88 24.35 23.52
C ALA A 188 3.28 25.22 24.74
N LYS A 189 2.43 26.18 25.15
CA LYS A 189 2.67 27.03 26.34
C LYS A 189 2.50 26.32 27.68
N ALA A 190 1.81 25.18 27.73
CA ALA A 190 1.66 24.37 28.93
C ALA A 190 2.91 23.53 29.27
N ARG A 191 3.85 23.39 28.32
CA ARG A 191 5.12 22.68 28.52
C ARG A 191 6.26 23.69 28.64
N HIS A 192 6.44 24.32 29.80
CA HIS A 192 7.76 24.76 30.33
C HIS A 192 7.62 25.47 31.69
N LYS A 193 7.93 24.77 32.79
CA LYS A 193 8.68 25.32 33.92
C LYS A 193 9.76 24.29 34.30
N PRO A 194 11.05 24.64 34.29
CA PRO A 194 12.09 23.74 34.76
C PRO A 194 12.13 23.80 36.29
N VAL A 195 11.98 22.66 36.96
CA VAL A 195 12.34 22.51 38.38
C VAL A 195 13.63 21.70 38.41
N ARG A 196 14.68 22.31 38.94
CA ARG A 196 15.97 21.69 39.21
C ARG A 196 16.00 21.33 40.69
N THR A 197 15.98 20.05 41.03
CA THR A 197 16.58 19.52 42.26
C THR A 197 16.87 18.02 42.15
N GLN A 198 18.09 17.71 42.57
CA GLN A 198 18.80 16.48 42.94
C GLN A 198 18.13 15.08 42.86
N ASN A 199 18.99 14.14 42.44
CA ASN A 199 19.06 12.70 42.77
C ASN A 199 17.96 12.15 43.68
N ASP A 200 17.10 11.32 43.11
CA ASP A 200 16.93 9.90 43.43
C ASP A 200 15.69 9.39 42.66
N LYS A 201 15.58 8.06 42.48
CA LYS A 201 14.43 7.29 41.94
C LYS A 201 14.56 6.82 40.48
N ARG A 202 15.31 5.73 40.31
CA ARG A 202 15.26 4.82 39.15
C ARG A 202 14.09 3.80 39.24
N ALA A 203 13.15 3.93 40.19
CA ALA A 203 12.16 2.89 40.48
C ALA A 203 10.68 3.27 40.17
N THR A 204 10.32 4.53 39.94
CA THR A 204 8.91 4.95 39.78
C THR A 204 8.45 5.22 38.34
N ARG A 205 9.37 5.25 37.36
CA ARG A 205 9.04 5.53 35.96
C ARG A 205 8.30 4.37 35.27
N SER A 206 8.59 3.13 35.66
CA SER A 206 8.03 1.92 35.06
C SER A 206 6.53 1.72 35.35
N VAL A 207 6.01 2.24 36.45
CA VAL A 207 4.61 2.01 36.86
C VAL A 207 3.65 2.99 36.18
N LEU A 208 4.08 4.25 36.02
CA LEU A 208 3.27 5.29 35.36
C LEU A 208 3.20 5.12 33.84
N GLU A 209 4.26 4.62 33.19
CA GLU A 209 4.23 4.29 31.76
C GLU A 209 3.26 3.12 31.47
N GLY A 210 3.10 2.17 32.41
CA GLY A 210 2.12 1.09 32.32
C GLY A 210 0.67 1.59 32.44
N GLU A 211 0.36 2.39 33.46
CA GLU A 211 -1.00 2.93 33.66
C GLU A 211 -1.44 3.89 32.54
N ILE A 212 -0.51 4.63 31.94
CA ILE A 212 -0.82 5.51 30.80
C ILE A 212 -1.05 4.67 29.54
N SER A 213 -0.27 3.60 29.31
CA SER A 213 -0.47 2.67 28.19
C SER A 213 -1.84 1.99 28.27
N GLU A 214 -2.20 1.44 29.44
CA GLU A 214 -3.48 0.74 29.63
C GLU A 214 -4.67 1.66 29.38
N LYS A 215 -4.63 2.90 29.89
CA LYS A 215 -5.70 3.89 29.63
C LYS A 215 -5.77 4.32 28.17
N THR A 216 -4.65 4.37 27.46
CA THR A 216 -4.66 4.63 26.02
C THR A 216 -5.16 3.43 25.23
N ASP A 217 -4.85 2.21 25.64
CA ASP A 217 -5.28 0.98 24.98
C ASP A 217 -6.80 0.76 25.14
N GLU A 218 -7.35 1.03 26.33
CA GLU A 218 -8.80 1.02 26.58
C GLU A 218 -9.56 2.01 25.70
N LEU A 219 -9.00 3.21 25.48
CA LEU A 219 -9.61 4.23 24.63
C LEU A 219 -9.66 3.78 23.15
N TRP A 220 -8.58 3.16 22.66
CA TRP A 220 -8.54 2.61 21.29
C TRP A 220 -9.47 1.40 21.12
N GLU A 221 -9.63 0.58 22.14
CA GLU A 221 -10.58 -0.54 22.16
C GLU A 221 -12.04 -0.03 22.04
N SER A 222 -12.37 1.01 22.80
CA SER A 222 -13.70 1.63 22.76
C SER A 222 -14.02 2.26 21.40
N LEU A 223 -13.05 2.96 20.80
CA LEU A 223 -13.19 3.55 19.46
C LEU A 223 -13.40 2.47 18.37
N ARG A 224 -12.68 1.34 18.45
CA ARG A 224 -12.89 0.19 17.55
C ARG A 224 -14.29 -0.41 17.71
N GLN A 225 -14.79 -0.53 18.93
CA GLN A 225 -16.16 -1.04 19.15
C GLN A 225 -17.23 -0.08 18.64
N GLU A 226 -17.01 1.23 18.76
CA GLU A 226 -17.90 2.26 18.22
C GLU A 226 -17.91 2.23 16.67
N GLU A 227 -16.75 2.02 16.04
CA GLU A 227 -16.64 1.84 14.59
C GLU A 227 -17.37 0.57 14.13
N ILE A 228 -17.16 -0.58 14.80
CA ILE A 228 -17.83 -1.85 14.47
C ILE A 228 -19.35 -1.71 14.60
N THR A 229 -19.84 -1.14 15.70
CA THR A 229 -21.28 -0.94 15.92
C THR A 229 -21.88 0.07 14.94
N THR A 230 -21.12 1.08 14.51
CA THR A 230 -21.56 2.03 13.47
C THR A 230 -21.66 1.34 12.11
N LEU A 231 -20.71 0.46 11.76
CA LEU A 231 -20.73 -0.34 10.54
C LEU A 231 -21.86 -1.38 10.55
N GLU A 232 -22.14 -2.04 11.67
CA GLU A 232 -23.28 -2.97 11.80
C GLU A 232 -24.64 -2.27 11.68
N LYS A 233 -24.76 -1.04 12.21
CA LYS A 233 -25.97 -0.20 12.05
C LYS A 233 -26.14 0.29 10.61
N ALA A 234 -25.05 0.66 9.94
CA ALA A 234 -25.08 1.15 8.56
C ALA A 234 -25.32 0.02 7.54
N PHE A 235 -24.87 -1.20 7.83
CA PHE A 235 -24.95 -2.35 6.93
C PHE A 235 -25.46 -3.61 7.67
N PRO A 236 -26.76 -3.69 8.00
CA PRO A 236 -27.31 -4.87 8.64
C PRO A 236 -27.17 -6.09 7.73
N ARG A 237 -26.45 -7.12 8.19
CA ARG A 237 -26.28 -8.37 7.44
C ARG A 237 -27.63 -9.00 7.17
N SER A 238 -28.00 -9.10 5.88
CA SER A 238 -29.16 -9.86 5.42
C SER A 238 -29.03 -11.32 5.87
N LYS A 239 -29.96 -11.79 6.71
CA LYS A 239 -30.06 -13.19 7.09
C LYS A 239 -30.39 -13.99 5.83
N LYS A 240 -29.45 -14.81 5.35
CA LYS A 240 -29.74 -15.86 4.37
C LYS A 240 -30.76 -16.81 4.98
N ASP A 241 -31.96 -16.81 4.41
CA ASP A 241 -32.99 -17.81 4.63
C ASP A 241 -32.42 -19.21 4.32
N THR A 242 -32.22 -20.00 5.37
CA THR A 242 -32.06 -21.44 5.25
C THR A 242 -33.43 -22.07 5.40
N ARG A 243 -34.08 -22.39 4.26
CA ARG A 243 -35.27 -23.27 4.28
C ARG A 243 -34.84 -24.69 4.65
N PRO A 244 -35.51 -25.38 5.58
CA PRO A 244 -35.28 -26.80 5.79
C PRO A 244 -35.93 -27.59 4.65
N ALA A 245 -35.18 -28.55 4.10
CA ALA A 245 -35.67 -29.51 3.14
C ALA A 245 -36.71 -30.43 3.81
N ARG A 246 -37.78 -30.72 3.08
CA ARG A 246 -38.94 -31.52 3.49
C ARG A 246 -38.78 -32.96 3.02
#